data_AF-A0A097KP91-F1
#
_entry.id   AF-A0A097KP91-F1
#
_cell.length_a   1.000
_cell.length_b   1.000
_cell.length_c   1.000
_cell.angle_alpha   90.00
_cell.angle_beta   90.00
_cell.angle_gamma   90.00
#
_symmetry.space_group_name_H-M   'P 1'
#
loop_
_entity.id
_entity.type
_entity.pdbx_description
1 polymer ?
#
loop_
_entity_poly.entity_id
_entity_poly.type
_entity_poly.pdbx_seq_one_letter_code
_entity_poly.pdbx_strand_id
1 'polypeptide(L)'
;MNLDPQWIVGFVDGEGCFFVGINRQPTMRVGFQVLPEFVVVQHVRDVQLLHALKAKFGCGSVVQNHGDRWAYRARGQANLMNKILPFFEKHKLKSRKRQEFESFRRVILMIEDKKHLTLEGLEEIRTIVGQMRPLVDKVYH
;
A
#
# COMPACT_ATOMS: atom_id res chain seq x y z
N MET A 1 17.86 7.83 11.87
CA MET A 1 16.67 8.04 12.72
C MET A 1 16.08 6.68 13.06
N ASN A 2 15.81 6.39 14.34
CA ASN A 2 15.10 5.18 14.75
C ASN A 2 13.63 5.53 15.00
N LEU A 3 12.71 4.81 14.38
CA LEU A 3 11.27 5.05 14.52
C LEU A 3 10.64 4.02 15.45
N ASP A 4 9.96 4.50 16.49
CA ASP A 4 9.14 3.66 17.36
C ASP A 4 7.94 3.08 16.60
N PRO A 5 7.58 1.79 16.78
CA PRO A 5 6.45 1.19 16.07
C PRO A 5 5.12 1.92 16.28
N GLN A 6 4.84 2.43 17.47
CA GLN A 6 3.59 3.12 17.78
C GLN A 6 3.56 4.52 17.16
N TRP A 7 4.71 5.17 17.06
CA TRP A 7 4.84 6.40 16.28
C TRP A 7 4.53 6.17 14.79
N ILE A 8 5.04 5.08 14.20
CA ILE A 8 4.74 4.72 12.80
C ILE A 8 3.25 4.49 12.61
N VAL A 9 2.59 3.81 13.54
CA VAL A 9 1.13 3.61 13.50
C VAL A 9 0.41 4.95 13.43
N GLY A 10 0.73 5.88 14.35
CA GLY A 10 0.11 7.21 14.36
C GLY A 10 0.39 8.00 13.08
N PHE A 11 1.63 7.96 12.59
CA PHE A 11 2.02 8.64 11.36
C PHE A 11 1.29 8.07 10.14
N VAL A 12 1.16 6.74 10.05
CA VAL A 12 0.47 6.07 8.94
C VAL A 12 -1.04 6.28 9.03
N ASP A 13 -1.63 6.33 10.22
CA ASP A 13 -3.04 6.70 10.39
C ASP A 13 -3.35 8.07 9.77
N GLY A 14 -2.40 9.02 9.80
CA GLY A 14 -2.54 10.35 9.18
C GLY A 14 -2.12 10.44 7.70
N GLU A 15 -0.96 9.90 7.34
CA GLU A 15 -0.31 10.11 6.04
C GLU A 15 -0.22 8.86 5.15
N GLY A 16 -0.53 7.69 5.69
CA GLY A 16 -0.44 6.43 4.97
C GLY A 16 -1.58 6.20 3.99
N CYS A 17 -1.25 5.52 2.89
CA CYS A 17 -2.20 5.10 1.87
C CYS A 17 -1.99 3.62 1.54
N PHE A 18 -3.03 2.82 1.71
CA PHE A 18 -3.12 1.45 1.20
C PHE A 18 -3.92 1.50 -0.09
N PHE A 19 -3.27 1.20 -1.21
CA PHE A 19 -3.86 1.35 -2.54
C PHE A 19 -3.78 0.05 -3.33
N VAL A 20 -4.80 -0.21 -4.14
CA VAL A 20 -4.82 -1.33 -5.09
C VAL A 20 -5.22 -0.79 -6.45
N GLY A 21 -4.26 -0.74 -7.38
CA GLY A 21 -4.53 -0.45 -8.78
C GLY A 21 -5.03 -1.69 -9.51
N ILE A 22 -5.98 -1.52 -10.42
CA ILE A 22 -6.43 -2.58 -11.33
C ILE A 22 -6.35 -2.02 -12.75
N ASN A 23 -5.31 -2.42 -13.48
CA ASN A 23 -5.00 -1.86 -14.79
C ASN A 23 -5.27 -2.90 -15.87
N ARG A 24 -5.77 -2.45 -17.03
CA ARG A 24 -5.88 -3.32 -18.21
C ARG A 24 -4.47 -3.73 -18.65
N GLN A 25 -4.24 -5.03 -18.75
CA GLN A 25 -3.00 -5.61 -19.24
C GLN A 25 -3.35 -6.79 -20.15
N PRO A 26 -3.48 -6.57 -21.47
CA PRO A 26 -4.01 -7.57 -22.41
C PRO A 26 -3.23 -8.89 -22.45
N THR A 27 -1.96 -8.87 -22.05
CA THR A 27 -1.09 -10.06 -22.01
C THR A 27 -1.34 -10.94 -20.77
N MET A 28 -2.11 -10.50 -19.78
CA MET A 28 -2.50 -11.30 -18.62
C MET A 28 -3.67 -12.23 -18.94
N ARG A 29 -3.76 -13.37 -18.25
CA ARG A 29 -4.80 -14.40 -18.43
C ARG A 29 -6.23 -13.84 -18.40
N VAL A 30 -6.49 -12.89 -17.49
CA VAL A 30 -7.80 -12.25 -17.31
C VAL A 30 -7.87 -10.86 -17.93
N GLY A 31 -6.82 -10.43 -18.67
CA GLY A 31 -6.74 -9.12 -19.30
C GLY A 31 -6.48 -7.93 -18.37
N PHE A 32 -6.26 -8.19 -17.07
CA PHE A 32 -6.00 -7.18 -16.04
C PHE A 32 -4.85 -7.58 -15.12
N GLN A 33 -4.17 -6.58 -14.57
CA GLN A 33 -3.15 -6.71 -13.55
C GLN A 33 -3.61 -6.01 -12.27
N VAL A 34 -3.50 -6.70 -11.13
CA VAL A 34 -3.76 -6.15 -9.79
C VAL A 34 -2.44 -5.70 -9.18
N LEU A 35 -2.36 -4.44 -8.75
CA LEU A 35 -1.15 -3.76 -8.31
C LEU A 35 -1.36 -3.14 -6.92
N PRO A 36 -1.24 -3.93 -5.84
CA PRO A 36 -1.25 -3.40 -4.49
C PRO A 36 0.03 -2.61 -4.19
N GLU A 37 -0.11 -1.46 -3.54
CA GLU A 37 1.01 -0.69 -2.99
C GLU A 37 0.65 -0.03 -1.65
N PHE A 38 1.63 0.05 -0.77
CA PHE A 38 1.60 0.89 0.42
C PHE A 38 2.45 2.13 0.19
N VAL A 39 1.87 3.31 0.42
CA VAL A 39 2.50 4.59 0.08
C VAL A 39 2.41 5.56 1.25
N VAL A 40 3.50 6.31 1.47
CA VAL A 40 3.52 7.49 2.34
C VAL A 40 4.15 8.63 1.56
N VAL A 41 3.45 9.76 1.45
CA VAL A 41 3.90 10.95 0.72
C VAL A 41 4.24 12.05 1.70
N GLN A 42 5.35 12.75 1.48
CA GLN A 42 5.76 13.93 2.26
C GLN A 42 6.41 14.98 1.37
N HIS A 43 6.48 16.21 1.88
CA HIS A 43 7.29 17.26 1.29
C HIS A 43 8.78 16.93 1.37
N VAL A 44 9.60 17.44 0.45
CA VAL A 44 11.04 17.15 0.32
C VAL A 44 11.82 17.51 1.59
N ARG A 45 11.38 18.55 2.30
CA ARG A 45 11.94 18.96 3.60
C ARG A 45 11.89 17.83 4.65
N ASP A 46 10.92 16.91 4.52
CA ASP A 46 10.67 15.81 5.43
C ASP A 46 11.06 14.44 4.81
N VAL A 47 11.80 14.43 3.69
CA VAL A 47 12.18 13.21 2.95
C VAL A 47 12.97 12.21 3.81
N GLN A 48 13.68 12.69 4.82
CA GLN A 48 14.40 11.83 5.76
C GLN A 48 13.46 10.88 6.52
N LEU A 49 12.21 11.27 6.77
CA LEU A 49 11.20 10.38 7.36
C LEU A 49 10.87 9.21 6.43
N LEU A 50 10.78 9.46 5.11
CA LEU A 50 10.53 8.43 4.12
C LEU A 50 11.69 7.42 4.05
N HIS A 51 12.93 7.91 4.12
CA HIS A 51 14.11 7.04 4.22
C HIS A 51 14.15 6.25 5.54
N ALA A 52 13.71 6.84 6.65
CA ALA A 52 13.61 6.15 7.92
C ALA A 52 12.54 5.03 7.89
N LEU A 53 11.39 5.26 7.23
CA LEU A 53 10.40 4.21 6.98
C LEU A 53 10.97 3.07 6.12
N LYS A 54 11.66 3.40 5.02
CA LYS A 54 12.34 2.39 4.18
C LYS A 54 13.32 1.56 5.01
N ALA A 55 14.14 2.20 5.84
CA ALA A 55 15.09 1.50 6.71
C ALA A 55 14.38 0.62 7.74
N LYS A 56 13.28 1.10 8.34
CA LYS A 56 12.49 0.35 9.33
C LYS A 56 11.84 -0.90 8.74
N PHE A 57 11.18 -0.77 7.58
CA PHE A 57 10.53 -1.90 6.93
C PHE A 57 11.52 -2.81 6.21
N GLY A 58 12.72 -2.32 5.89
CA GLY A 58 13.74 -3.07 5.16
C GLY A 58 13.34 -3.38 3.71
N CYS A 59 12.37 -2.66 3.16
CA CYS A 59 11.87 -2.83 1.79
C CYS A 59 11.31 -1.53 1.21
N GLY A 60 10.99 -1.54 -0.08
CA GLY A 60 10.40 -0.41 -0.80
C GLY A 60 11.43 0.60 -1.32
N SER A 61 10.92 1.64 -1.97
CA SER A 61 11.72 2.71 -2.56
C SER A 61 11.27 4.08 -2.07
N VAL A 62 12.20 5.04 -2.09
CA VAL A 62 11.90 6.46 -1.86
C VAL A 62 12.16 7.16 -3.19
N VAL A 63 11.13 7.77 -3.76
CA VAL A 63 11.17 8.36 -5.10
C VAL A 63 10.51 9.73 -5.08
N GLN A 64 10.97 10.64 -5.94
CA GLN A 64 10.25 11.88 -6.20
C GLN A 64 8.90 11.54 -6.82
N ASN A 65 7.84 12.16 -6.30
CA ASN A 65 6.47 11.92 -6.73
C ASN A 65 5.99 13.00 -7.70
N HIS A 66 5.97 14.26 -7.25
CA HIS A 66 5.63 15.43 -8.07
C HIS A 66 6.09 16.71 -7.37
N GLY A 67 6.79 17.59 -8.08
CA GLY A 67 7.36 18.83 -7.52
C GLY A 67 8.19 18.55 -6.27
N ASP A 68 7.85 19.23 -5.17
CA ASP A 68 8.51 19.08 -3.89
C ASP A 68 7.99 17.91 -3.05
N ARG A 69 7.17 17.01 -3.61
CA ARG A 69 6.71 15.81 -2.89
C ARG A 69 7.48 14.58 -3.27
N TRP A 70 7.81 13.82 -2.24
CA TRP A 70 8.48 12.53 -2.30
C TRP A 70 7.59 11.47 -1.70
N ALA A 71 7.77 10.22 -2.14
CA ALA A 71 6.99 9.10 -1.67
C ALA A 71 7.89 7.93 -1.26
N TYR A 72 7.62 7.37 -0.08
CA TYR A 72 7.98 5.99 0.22
C TYR A 72 6.92 5.08 -0.40
N ARG A 73 7.35 4.09 -1.20
CA ARG A 73 6.46 3.12 -1.85
C ARG A 73 6.95 1.70 -1.59
N ALA A 74 6.12 0.89 -0.94
CA ALA A 74 6.31 -0.55 -0.84
C ALA A 74 5.40 -1.26 -1.85
N ARG A 75 6.02 -1.95 -2.80
CA ARG A 75 5.38 -2.73 -3.87
C ARG A 75 5.94 -4.14 -3.90
N GLY A 76 5.22 -5.01 -4.59
CA GLY A 76 5.63 -6.40 -4.81
C GLY A 76 5.16 -7.31 -3.68
N GLN A 77 4.67 -8.49 -4.08
CA GLN A 77 4.03 -9.46 -3.20
C GLN A 77 4.90 -9.82 -1.98
N ALA A 78 6.18 -10.14 -2.20
CA ALA A 78 7.10 -10.51 -1.12
C ALA A 78 7.30 -9.39 -0.08
N ASN A 79 7.43 -8.13 -0.51
CA ASN A 79 7.58 -7.00 0.42
C ASN A 79 6.30 -6.78 1.24
N LEU A 80 5.15 -6.83 0.56
CA LEU A 80 3.87 -6.63 1.22
C LEU A 80 3.56 -7.74 2.22
N MET A 81 3.69 -9.00 1.79
CA MET A 81 3.44 -10.19 2.62
C MET A 81 4.39 -10.31 3.80
N ASN A 82 5.69 -10.08 3.59
CA ASN A 82 6.69 -10.40 4.61
C ASN A 82 7.08 -9.22 5.50
N LYS A 83 6.77 -7.98 5.09
CA LYS A 83 7.21 -6.77 5.82
C LYS A 83 6.05 -5.87 6.22
N ILE A 84 5.18 -5.51 5.28
CA ILE A 84 4.12 -4.53 5.52
C ILE A 84 2.95 -5.13 6.31
N LEU A 85 2.38 -6.26 5.84
CA LEU A 85 1.25 -6.90 6.52
C LEU A 85 1.59 -7.29 7.97
N PRO A 86 2.71 -7.98 8.26
CA PRO A 86 3.00 -8.43 9.62
C PRO A 86 3.19 -7.26 10.59
N PHE A 87 3.71 -6.12 10.10
CA PHE A 87 3.87 -4.93 10.93
C PHE A 87 2.51 -4.40 11.40
N PHE A 88 1.55 -4.20 10.49
CA PHE A 88 0.25 -3.61 10.84
C PHE A 88 -0.74 -4.62 11.44
N GLU A 89 -0.53 -5.93 11.26
CA GLU A 89 -1.21 -6.98 12.03
C GLU A 89 -0.80 -6.90 13.51
N LYS A 90 0.50 -6.77 13.78
CA LYS A 90 1.05 -6.65 15.13
C LYS A 90 0.73 -5.29 15.76
N HIS A 91 0.90 -4.23 14.98
CA HIS A 91 0.75 -2.83 15.41
C HIS A 91 -0.49 -2.22 14.75
N LYS A 92 -1.64 -2.42 15.40
CA LYS A 92 -2.95 -2.07 14.85
C LYS A 92 -3.14 -0.57 14.71
N LEU A 93 -3.46 -0.15 13.49
CA LEU A 93 -3.98 1.18 13.14
C LEU A 93 -5.23 1.50 13.97
N LYS A 94 -5.42 2.78 14.30
CA LYS A 94 -6.47 3.25 15.21
C LYS A 94 -7.60 3.97 14.49
N SER A 95 -7.35 4.50 13.30
CA SER A 95 -8.37 5.19 12.49
C SER A 95 -9.15 4.24 11.57
N ARG A 96 -10.03 4.80 10.74
CA ARG A 96 -10.68 4.08 9.63
C ARG A 96 -9.68 3.41 8.68
N LYS A 97 -8.43 3.86 8.66
CA LYS A 97 -7.35 3.24 7.90
C LYS A 97 -7.09 1.79 8.28
N ARG A 98 -7.49 1.37 9.48
CA ARG A 98 -7.51 -0.06 9.83
C ARG A 98 -8.41 -0.86 8.90
N GLN A 99 -9.61 -0.37 8.58
CA GLN A 99 -10.51 -1.07 7.65
C GLN A 99 -9.93 -1.10 6.24
N GLU A 100 -9.30 0.00 5.79
CA GLU A 100 -8.57 0.04 4.52
C GLU A 100 -7.44 -1.00 4.48
N PHE A 101 -6.68 -1.13 5.58
CA PHE A 101 -5.64 -2.14 5.73
C PHE A 101 -6.20 -3.56 5.67
N GLU A 102 -7.32 -3.86 6.32
CA GLU A 102 -7.91 -5.21 6.26
C GLU A 102 -8.37 -5.57 4.84
N SER A 103 -8.97 -4.63 4.10
CA SER A 103 -9.31 -4.83 2.69
C SER A 103 -8.07 -5.04 1.82
N PHE A 104 -7.04 -4.21 2.02
CA PHE A 104 -5.76 -4.34 1.33
C PHE A 104 -5.09 -5.69 1.60
N ARG A 105 -5.07 -6.11 2.87
CA ARG A 105 -4.58 -7.43 3.30
C ARG A 105 -5.35 -8.55 2.60
N ARG A 106 -6.68 -8.50 2.57
CA ARG A 106 -7.51 -9.49 1.89
C ARG A 106 -7.13 -9.63 0.42
N VAL A 107 -6.97 -8.51 -0.29
CA VAL A 107 -6.54 -8.53 -1.70
C VAL A 107 -5.16 -9.18 -1.86
N ILE A 108 -4.20 -8.87 -1.00
CA ILE A 108 -2.86 -9.48 -1.10
C ILE A 108 -2.93 -11.00 -0.87
N LEU A 109 -3.72 -11.47 0.09
CA LEU A 109 -3.91 -12.91 0.32
C LEU A 109 -4.58 -13.60 -0.88
N MET A 110 -5.54 -12.94 -1.52
CA MET A 110 -6.13 -13.44 -2.77
C MET A 110 -5.11 -13.51 -3.91
N ILE A 111 -4.14 -12.59 -3.93
CA ILE A 111 -3.02 -12.63 -4.90
C ILE A 111 -2.11 -13.82 -4.60
N GLU A 112 -1.75 -14.04 -3.33
CA GLU A 112 -0.97 -15.20 -2.87
C GLU A 112 -1.62 -16.53 -3.28
N ASP A 113 -2.94 -16.64 -3.06
CA ASP A 113 -3.74 -17.80 -3.45
C ASP A 113 -4.01 -17.89 -4.97
N LYS A 114 -3.40 -17.00 -5.77
CA LYS A 114 -3.56 -16.92 -7.23
C LYS A 114 -5.00 -16.70 -7.72
N LYS A 115 -5.92 -16.27 -6.85
CA LYS A 115 -7.34 -16.01 -7.20
C LYS A 115 -7.48 -14.89 -8.23
N HIS A 116 -6.58 -13.92 -8.22
CA HIS A 116 -6.52 -12.83 -9.21
C HIS A 116 -6.33 -13.31 -10.67
N LEU A 117 -5.98 -14.59 -10.88
CA LEU A 117 -5.84 -15.19 -12.22
C LEU A 117 -7.15 -15.76 -12.77
N THR A 118 -8.26 -15.66 -12.02
CA THR A 118 -9.61 -16.03 -12.47
C THR A 118 -10.50 -14.80 -12.57
N LEU A 119 -11.52 -14.85 -13.44
CA LEU A 119 -12.47 -13.75 -13.59
C LEU A 119 -13.26 -13.53 -12.28
N GLU A 120 -13.71 -14.60 -11.64
CA GLU A 120 -14.42 -14.54 -10.36
C GLU A 120 -13.56 -13.87 -9.28
N GLY A 121 -12.31 -14.29 -9.12
CA GLY A 121 -11.41 -13.68 -8.14
C GLY A 121 -11.07 -12.22 -8.45
N LEU A 122 -10.98 -11.86 -9.74
CA LEU A 122 -10.81 -10.47 -10.15
C LEU A 122 -12.04 -9.60 -9.82
N GLU A 123 -13.26 -10.09 -10.04
CA GLU A 123 -14.48 -9.35 -9.70
C GLU A 123 -14.68 -9.22 -8.18
N GLU A 124 -14.30 -10.24 -7.40
CA GLU A 124 -14.26 -10.13 -5.94
C GLU A 124 -13.24 -9.06 -5.50
N ILE A 125 -12.04 -9.04 -6.09
CA ILE A 125 -11.03 -7.99 -5.82
C ILE A 125 -11.60 -6.61 -6.18
N ARG A 126 -12.24 -6.43 -7.33
CA ARG A 126 -12.87 -5.15 -7.72
C ARG A 126 -13.91 -4.69 -6.72
N THR A 127 -14.72 -5.62 -6.21
CA THR A 127 -15.74 -5.33 -5.18
C THR A 127 -15.09 -4.84 -3.89
N ILE A 128 -14.03 -5.51 -3.44
CA ILE A 128 -13.27 -5.10 -2.24
C ILE A 128 -12.65 -3.71 -2.45
N VAL A 129 -12.01 -3.48 -3.60
CA VAL A 129 -11.36 -2.21 -3.93
C VAL A 129 -12.38 -1.08 -4.06
N GLY A 130 -13.58 -1.34 -4.59
CA GLY A 130 -14.65 -0.35 -4.68
C GLY A 130 -15.19 0.13 -3.33
N GLN A 131 -14.94 -0.63 -2.27
CA GLN A 131 -15.27 -0.25 -0.88
C GLN A 131 -14.10 0.47 -0.18
N MET A 132 -12.89 0.41 -0.74
CA MET A 132 -11.76 1.17 -0.25
C MET A 132 -11.93 2.64 -0.62
N ARG A 133 -11.40 3.54 0.21
CA ARG A 133 -11.45 4.97 -0.10
C ARG A 133 -10.73 5.23 -1.43
N PRO A 134 -11.35 5.94 -2.40
CA PRO A 134 -10.66 6.32 -3.62
C PRO A 134 -9.44 7.20 -3.28
N LEU A 135 -8.41 7.14 -4.12
CA LEU A 135 -7.27 8.05 -4.05
C LEU A 135 -7.79 9.49 -4.23
N VAL A 136 -7.99 10.22 -3.13
CA VAL A 136 -8.28 11.65 -3.20
C VAL A 136 -6.94 12.38 -3.20
N ASP A 137 -6.57 12.92 -4.36
CA ASP A 137 -5.59 13.99 -4.67
C ASP A 137 -4.16 13.94 -4.11
N LYS A 138 -3.84 13.10 -3.12
CA LYS A 138 -2.54 13.13 -2.42
C LYS A 138 -1.38 12.49 -3.19
N VAL A 139 -1.65 11.61 -4.15
CA VAL A 139 -0.62 10.78 -4.80
C VAL A 139 -0.30 11.23 -6.23
N TYR A 140 -1.20 11.94 -6.91
CA TYR A 140 -1.08 12.19 -8.36
C TYR A 140 -1.28 13.65 -8.80
N HIS A 141 -1.62 14.57 -7.89
CA HIS A 141 -1.70 16.01 -8.16
C HIS A 141 -0.72 16.76 -7.32
#